data_AF-J7CTW5-F1
#
_entry.id   AF-J7CTW5-F1
#
_cell.length_a   1.000
_cell.length_b   1.000
_cell.length_c   1.000
_cell.angle_alpha   90.00
_cell.angle_beta   90.00
_cell.angle_gamma   90.00
#
_symmetry.space_group_name_H-M   'P 1'
#
loop_
_entity.id
_entity.type
_entity.pdbx_description
1 polymer ?
#
loop_
_entity_poly.entity_id
_entity_poly.type
_entity_poly.pdbx_seq_one_letter_code
_entity_poly.pdbx_strand_id
1 'polypeptide(L)'
;MMVKRTKRRISMQFGRFRLGMRTIKSALAVFLCILFFHLTQRGIPMIAALSAVFSLRQDLTTTVSFGKSRIIGNTLGGTLAIIYFFVKSYYHNDFLVELILLPILVIIVIVVSDGINNNSGIISAIATLLLIALSIPQGESALYAIQRVLDTFIGTFIAIGINFFLRPPETEKKEELSEDLVELQKKEQLLRTSLQEIEAKIQKQKKNSED
;
A
#
# COMPACT_ATOMS: atom_id res chain seq x y z
N MET A 1 30.21 -8.84 -37.96
CA MET A 1 30.46 -9.38 -36.60
C MET A 1 29.30 -8.96 -35.71
N MET A 2 28.37 -9.88 -35.45
CA MET A 2 27.08 -9.59 -34.83
C MET A 2 27.22 -9.69 -33.30
N VAL A 3 27.29 -8.54 -32.64
CA VAL A 3 27.33 -8.46 -31.17
C VAL A 3 25.98 -8.93 -30.62
N LYS A 4 25.90 -10.21 -30.25
CA LYS A 4 24.83 -10.75 -29.40
C LYS A 4 24.94 -10.06 -28.04
N ARG A 5 24.27 -8.91 -27.88
CA ARG A 5 23.97 -8.35 -26.56
C ARG A 5 23.13 -9.37 -25.81
N THR A 6 23.74 -10.05 -24.85
CA THR A 6 23.12 -10.95 -23.89
C THR A 6 21.91 -10.23 -23.26
N LYS A 7 20.70 -10.53 -23.73
CA LYS A 7 19.44 -10.11 -23.08
C LYS A 7 19.47 -10.69 -21.67
N ARG A 8 19.76 -9.88 -20.66
CA ARG A 8 19.48 -10.23 -19.25
C ARG A 8 17.96 -10.33 -19.09
N ARG A 9 17.39 -11.51 -19.36
CA ARG A 9 16.05 -11.88 -18.90
C ARG A 9 16.12 -11.96 -17.38
N ILE A 10 15.59 -10.96 -16.69
CA ILE A 10 15.38 -11.03 -15.24
C ILE A 10 14.01 -11.66 -14.94
N SER A 11 13.11 -11.75 -15.94
CA SER A 11 11.88 -12.51 -15.82
C SER A 11 12.12 -14.01 -16.10
N MET A 12 12.06 -14.81 -15.04
CA MET A 12 12.01 -16.27 -15.14
C MET A 12 10.54 -16.70 -15.16
N GLN A 13 10.12 -17.35 -16.23
CA GLN A 13 8.78 -17.94 -16.36
C GLN A 13 8.86 -19.44 -16.07
N PHE A 14 8.16 -19.89 -15.03
CA PHE A 14 7.97 -21.30 -14.71
C PHE A 14 6.50 -21.66 -14.99
N GLY A 15 6.22 -22.13 -16.21
CA GLY A 15 4.86 -22.39 -16.66
C GLY A 15 3.99 -21.12 -16.59
N ARG A 16 2.94 -21.14 -15.75
CA ARG A 16 2.05 -19.99 -15.53
C ARG A 16 2.61 -18.94 -14.56
N PHE A 17 3.66 -19.26 -13.81
CA PHE A 17 4.23 -18.37 -12.80
C PHE A 17 5.31 -17.48 -13.39
N ARG A 18 5.18 -16.16 -13.18
CA ARG A 18 6.15 -15.16 -13.62
C ARG A 18 6.87 -14.57 -12.41
N LEU A 19 8.20 -14.68 -12.38
CA LEU A 19 9.05 -13.96 -11.44
C LEU A 19 9.52 -12.66 -12.08
N GLY A 20 8.78 -11.57 -11.86
CA GLY A 20 9.14 -10.23 -12.35
C GLY A 20 10.10 -9.49 -11.41
N MET A 21 10.71 -8.41 -11.90
CA MET A 21 11.63 -7.57 -11.13
C MET A 21 11.01 -7.04 -9.82
N ARG A 22 9.71 -6.70 -9.85
CA ARG A 22 8.98 -6.24 -8.64
C ARG A 22 8.96 -7.30 -7.54
N THR A 23 8.79 -8.57 -7.88
CA THR A 23 8.79 -9.68 -6.91
C THR A 23 10.16 -9.82 -6.25
N ILE A 24 11.23 -9.73 -7.03
CA ILE A 24 12.61 -9.79 -6.52
C ILE A 24 12.89 -8.60 -5.58
N LYS A 25 12.47 -7.39 -5.97
CA LYS A 25 12.59 -6.19 -5.13
C LYS A 25 11.84 -6.32 -3.81
N SER A 26 10.63 -6.89 -3.83
CA SER A 26 9.86 -7.12 -2.61
C SER A 26 10.56 -8.09 -1.66
N ALA A 27 11.08 -9.21 -2.18
CA ALA A 27 11.85 -10.16 -1.37
C ALA A 27 13.12 -9.51 -0.80
N LEU A 28 13.85 -8.74 -1.61
CA LEU A 28 15.03 -8.00 -1.17
C LEU A 28 14.68 -6.93 -0.11
N ALA A 29 13.53 -6.27 -0.23
CA ALA A 29 13.08 -5.28 0.76
C ALA A 29 12.83 -5.92 2.12
N VAL A 30 12.14 -7.07 2.13
CA VAL A 30 11.92 -7.84 3.36
C VAL A 30 13.27 -8.29 3.94
N PHE A 31 14.17 -8.81 3.11
CA PHE A 31 15.52 -9.19 3.53
C PHE A 31 16.27 -8.01 4.19
N LEU A 32 16.27 -6.83 3.58
CA LEU A 32 16.93 -5.65 4.14
C LEU A 32 16.25 -5.15 5.42
N CYS A 33 14.92 -5.22 5.53
CA CYS A 33 14.22 -4.91 6.78
C CYS A 33 14.65 -5.85 7.91
N ILE A 34 14.71 -7.16 7.66
CA ILE A 34 15.14 -8.16 8.65
C ILE A 34 16.59 -7.89 9.07
N LEU A 35 17.48 -7.70 8.09
CA LEU A 35 18.89 -7.42 8.34
C LEU A 35 19.08 -6.13 9.16
N PHE A 36 18.38 -5.05 8.79
CA PHE A 36 18.44 -3.78 9.50
C PHE A 36 18.00 -3.92 10.96
N PHE A 37 16.89 -4.62 11.22
CA PHE A 37 16.38 -4.82 12.59
C PHE A 37 17.30 -5.70 13.43
N HIS A 38 17.92 -6.72 12.81
CA HIS A 38 18.90 -7.56 13.49
C HIS A 38 20.15 -6.77 13.89
N LEU A 39 20.72 -5.99 12.96
CA LEU A 39 21.93 -5.19 13.21
C LEU A 39 21.70 -4.07 14.24
N THR A 40 20.51 -3.49 14.27
CA THR A 40 20.15 -2.41 15.20
C THR A 40 19.53 -2.89 16.50
N GLN A 41 19.36 -4.21 16.67
CA GLN A 41 18.70 -4.82 17.85
C GLN A 41 17.32 -4.20 18.15
N ARG A 42 16.55 -3.89 17.10
CA ARG A 42 15.29 -3.13 17.18
C ARG A 42 14.05 -4.01 17.47
N GLY A 43 14.22 -5.32 17.50
CA GLY A 43 13.15 -6.29 17.74
C GLY A 43 12.53 -6.83 16.45
N ILE A 44 11.21 -7.04 16.45
CA ILE A 44 10.50 -7.77 15.38
C ILE A 44 10.29 -6.87 14.13
N PRO A 45 10.80 -7.25 12.94
CA PRO A 45 10.77 -6.41 11.73
C PRO A 45 9.43 -6.37 10.98
N MET A 46 8.36 -6.98 11.53
CA MET A 46 7.09 -7.21 10.84
C MET A 46 6.51 -5.94 10.21
N ILE A 47 6.43 -4.85 10.98
CA ILE A 47 5.83 -3.59 10.53
C ILE A 47 6.65 -2.96 9.40
N ALA A 48 7.98 -2.94 9.54
CA ALA A 48 8.86 -2.40 8.52
C ALA A 48 8.80 -3.23 7.23
N ALA A 49 8.80 -4.56 7.33
CA ALA A 49 8.71 -5.45 6.18
C ALA A 49 7.38 -5.27 5.42
N LEU A 50 6.25 -5.25 6.12
CA LEU A 50 4.94 -4.97 5.51
C LEU A 50 4.91 -3.59 4.87
N SER A 51 5.47 -2.59 5.55
CA SER A 51 5.54 -1.23 5.01
C SER A 51 6.37 -1.14 3.74
N ALA A 52 7.49 -1.85 3.67
CA ALA A 52 8.33 -1.89 2.48
C ALA A 52 7.61 -2.53 1.28
N VAL A 53 6.99 -3.69 1.48
CA VAL A 53 6.23 -4.39 0.43
C VAL A 53 5.06 -3.54 -0.08
N PHE A 54 4.33 -2.89 0.83
CA PHE A 54 3.21 -2.03 0.44
C PHE A 54 3.65 -0.74 -0.23
N SER A 55 4.88 -0.28 -0.02
CA SER A 55 5.41 0.95 -0.62
C SER A 55 5.98 0.72 -2.03
N LEU A 56 6.53 -0.47 -2.29
CA LEU A 56 7.11 -0.81 -3.60
C LEU A 56 6.07 -0.77 -4.73
N ARG A 57 6.35 0.04 -5.75
CA ARG A 57 5.65 0.08 -7.04
C ARG A 57 6.60 -0.34 -8.17
N GLN A 58 6.09 -0.42 -9.39
CA GLN A 58 6.90 -0.78 -10.57
C GLN A 58 8.01 0.26 -10.81
N ASP A 59 7.65 1.55 -10.81
CA ASP A 59 8.58 2.65 -11.04
C ASP A 59 8.89 3.47 -9.79
N LEU A 60 10.04 4.14 -9.83
CA LEU A 60 10.51 4.97 -8.73
C LEU A 60 9.58 6.15 -8.46
N THR A 61 9.10 6.83 -9.51
CA THR A 61 8.22 8.01 -9.37
C THR A 61 6.93 7.66 -8.64
N THR A 62 6.30 6.56 -9.02
CA THR A 62 5.08 6.05 -8.37
C THR A 62 5.38 5.51 -6.98
N THR A 63 6.54 4.90 -6.74
CA THR A 63 6.99 4.48 -5.40
C THR A 63 7.20 5.67 -4.48
N VAL A 64 7.81 6.76 -4.94
CA VAL A 64 8.03 7.98 -4.15
C VAL A 64 6.71 8.69 -3.88
N SER A 65 5.85 8.85 -4.88
CA SER A 65 4.51 9.45 -4.72
C SER A 65 3.68 8.66 -3.70
N PHE A 66 3.64 7.33 -3.86
CA PHE A 66 2.93 6.46 -2.93
C PHE A 66 3.57 6.44 -1.54
N GLY A 67 4.90 6.44 -1.46
CA GLY A 67 5.65 6.52 -0.21
C GLY A 67 5.36 7.80 0.58
N LYS A 68 5.24 8.95 -0.09
CA LYS A 68 4.81 10.22 0.53
C LYS A 68 3.39 10.11 1.10
N SER A 69 2.46 9.59 0.31
CA SER A 69 1.08 9.37 0.74
C SER A 69 1.00 8.46 1.97
N ARG A 70 1.85 7.43 2.00
CA ARG A 70 1.99 6.51 3.13
C ARG A 70 2.60 7.14 4.36
N ILE A 71 3.62 8.00 4.22
CA ILE A 71 4.19 8.74 5.36
C ILE A 71 3.12 9.62 6.00
N ILE A 72 2.35 10.36 5.20
CA ILE A 72 1.23 11.20 5.69
C ILE A 72 0.17 10.31 6.37
N GLY A 73 -0.24 9.23 5.71
CA GLY A 73 -1.25 8.31 6.23
C GLY A 73 -0.84 7.64 7.53
N ASN A 74 0.39 7.10 7.60
CA ASN A 74 0.91 6.45 8.80
C ASN A 74 1.13 7.45 9.94
N THR A 75 1.44 8.71 9.63
CA THR A 75 1.51 9.77 10.66
C THR A 75 0.14 10.01 11.26
N LEU A 76 -0.91 10.14 10.44
CA LEU A 76 -2.28 10.30 10.90
C LEU A 76 -2.77 9.09 11.70
N GLY A 77 -2.66 7.88 11.13
CA GLY A 77 -3.07 6.64 11.78
C GLY A 77 -2.27 6.36 13.06
N GLY A 78 -0.96 6.61 13.05
CA GLY A 78 -0.09 6.47 14.20
C GLY A 78 -0.41 7.44 15.32
N THR A 79 -0.71 8.71 14.99
CA THR A 79 -1.13 9.72 15.97
C THR A 79 -2.43 9.30 16.65
N LEU A 80 -3.43 8.88 15.85
CA LEU A 80 -4.71 8.41 16.38
C LEU A 80 -4.57 7.10 17.17
N ALA A 81 -3.63 6.23 16.82
CA ALA A 81 -3.33 5.02 17.60
C ALA A 81 -2.69 5.34 18.95
N ILE A 82 -1.82 6.35 19.01
CA ILE A 82 -1.26 6.83 20.28
C ILE A 82 -2.36 7.42 21.16
N ILE A 83 -3.28 8.21 20.58
CA ILE A 83 -4.45 8.72 21.30
C ILE A 83 -5.31 7.56 21.82
N TYR A 84 -5.61 6.58 20.97
CA TYR A 84 -6.34 5.37 21.35
C TYR A 84 -5.66 4.64 22.51
N PHE A 85 -4.34 4.48 22.46
CA PHE A 85 -3.55 3.82 23.50
C PHE A 85 -3.72 4.53 24.87
N PHE A 86 -3.62 5.86 24.91
CA PHE A 86 -3.83 6.60 26.15
C PHE A 86 -5.26 6.47 26.69
N VAL A 87 -6.27 6.55 25.81
CA VAL A 87 -7.67 6.39 26.23
C VAL A 87 -7.91 4.97 26.76
N LYS A 88 -7.45 3.94 26.03
CA LYS A 88 -7.59 2.54 26.45
C LYS A 88 -6.92 2.28 27.80
N SER A 89 -5.72 2.84 28.02
CA SER A 89 -5.02 2.75 29.31
C SER A 89 -5.76 3.44 30.45
N TYR A 90 -6.40 4.59 30.19
CA TYR A 90 -7.18 5.32 31.20
C TYR A 90 -8.42 4.52 31.66
N TYR A 91 -9.06 3.80 30.74
CA TYR A 91 -10.20 2.93 31.03
C TYR A 91 -9.79 1.48 31.35
N HIS A 92 -8.59 1.25 31.89
CA HIS A 92 -8.12 -0.08 32.32
C HIS A 92 -8.24 -1.19 31.26
N ASN A 93 -8.07 -0.81 29.99
CA ASN A 93 -8.18 -1.72 28.84
C ASN A 93 -9.55 -2.35 28.62
N ASP A 94 -10.61 -1.63 28.99
CA ASP A 94 -11.99 -2.03 28.76
C ASP A 94 -12.27 -2.30 27.27
N PHE A 95 -12.90 -3.44 27.00
CA PHE A 95 -13.31 -3.86 25.67
C PHE A 95 -14.27 -2.86 25.00
N LEU A 96 -15.09 -2.14 25.77
CA LEU A 96 -16.01 -1.13 25.23
C LEU A 96 -15.29 0.04 24.56
N VAL A 97 -14.10 0.41 25.06
CA VAL A 97 -13.27 1.43 24.40
C VAL A 97 -12.82 0.91 23.04
N GLU A 98 -12.37 -0.34 22.95
CA GLU A 98 -12.02 -0.95 21.68
C GLU A 98 -13.21 -1.03 20.72
N LEU A 99 -14.36 -1.49 21.21
CA LEU A 99 -15.58 -1.68 20.43
C LEU A 99 -16.13 -0.37 19.84
N ILE A 100 -16.06 0.73 20.59
CA ILE A 100 -16.69 2.00 20.21
C ILE A 100 -15.67 2.99 19.64
N LEU A 101 -14.55 3.21 20.33
CA LEU A 101 -13.58 4.24 19.94
C LEU A 101 -12.85 3.86 18.65
N LEU A 102 -12.48 2.60 18.46
CA LEU A 102 -11.68 2.20 17.31
C LEU A 102 -12.40 2.42 15.97
N PRO A 103 -13.70 2.05 15.79
CA PRO A 103 -14.46 2.42 14.60
C PRO A 103 -14.58 3.93 14.39
N ILE A 104 -14.78 4.71 15.46
CA ILE A 104 -14.85 6.18 15.38
C ILE A 104 -13.53 6.74 14.85
N LEU A 105 -12.39 6.25 15.35
CA LEU A 105 -11.08 6.67 14.87
C LEU A 105 -10.84 6.29 13.41
N VAL A 106 -11.36 5.14 12.94
CA VAL A 106 -11.32 4.77 11.52
C VAL A 106 -12.11 5.78 10.66
N ILE A 107 -13.30 6.19 11.10
CA ILE A 107 -14.09 7.23 10.40
C ILE A 107 -13.29 8.54 10.34
N ILE A 108 -12.67 8.95 11.46
CA ILE A 108 -11.83 10.15 11.51
C ILE A 108 -10.65 10.03 10.54
N VAL A 109 -9.96 8.89 10.49
CA VAL A 109 -8.87 8.64 9.53
C VAL A 109 -9.35 8.86 8.10
N ILE A 110 -10.51 8.30 7.73
CA ILE A 110 -11.07 8.40 6.38
C ILE A 110 -11.38 9.87 6.04
N VAL A 111 -12.16 10.55 6.88
CA VAL A 111 -12.61 11.93 6.64
C VAL A 111 -11.42 12.89 6.57
N VAL A 112 -10.47 12.78 7.50
CA VAL A 112 -9.29 13.65 7.51
C VAL A 112 -8.39 13.38 6.31
N SER A 113 -8.15 12.10 5.98
CA SER A 113 -7.32 11.73 4.82
C SER A 113 -7.94 12.19 3.50
N ASP A 114 -9.26 12.09 3.36
CA ASP A 114 -10.00 12.58 2.20
C ASP A 114 -9.95 14.11 2.13
N GLY A 115 -10.18 14.81 3.25
CA GLY A 115 -10.12 16.26 3.32
C GLY A 115 -8.76 16.87 2.99
N ILE A 116 -7.66 16.14 3.20
CA ILE A 116 -6.30 16.55 2.78
C ILE A 116 -5.91 16.01 1.39
N ASN A 117 -6.85 15.41 0.64
CA ASN A 117 -6.64 14.80 -0.67
C ASN A 117 -5.56 13.68 -0.68
N ASN A 118 -5.42 12.96 0.43
CA ASN A 118 -4.48 11.84 0.58
C ASN A 118 -5.17 10.48 0.41
N ASN A 119 -6.08 10.37 -0.57
CA ASN A 119 -6.94 9.20 -0.77
C ASN A 119 -6.15 7.90 -0.94
N SER A 120 -5.00 7.94 -1.64
CA SER A 120 -4.13 6.77 -1.82
C SER A 120 -3.47 6.27 -0.53
N GLY A 121 -3.49 7.08 0.54
CA GLY A 121 -2.92 6.78 1.84
C GLY A 121 -3.93 6.30 2.88
N ILE A 122 -5.24 6.37 2.59
CA ILE A 122 -6.32 5.99 3.54
C ILE A 122 -6.12 4.57 4.07
N ILE A 123 -5.92 3.60 3.16
CA ILE A 123 -5.71 2.20 3.55
C ILE A 123 -4.48 2.06 4.46
N SER A 124 -3.40 2.78 4.15
CA SER A 124 -2.19 2.74 4.99
C SER A 124 -2.38 3.39 6.35
N ALA A 125 -3.16 4.47 6.43
CA ALA A 125 -3.48 5.14 7.68
C ALA A 125 -4.33 4.23 8.59
N ILE A 126 -5.39 3.63 8.04
CA ILE A 126 -6.25 2.68 8.76
C ILE A 126 -5.44 1.46 9.19
N ALA A 127 -4.64 0.88 8.30
CA ALA A 127 -3.81 -0.27 8.64
C ALA A 127 -2.82 0.07 9.77
N THR A 128 -2.21 1.25 9.75
CA THR A 128 -1.31 1.70 10.83
C THR A 128 -2.05 1.87 12.14
N LEU A 129 -3.23 2.52 12.11
CA LEU A 129 -4.09 2.67 13.29
C LEU A 129 -4.41 1.31 13.91
N LEU A 130 -4.98 0.39 13.12
CA LEU A 130 -5.42 -0.92 13.60
C LEU A 130 -4.25 -1.79 14.04
N LEU A 131 -3.15 -1.82 13.28
CA LEU A 131 -1.97 -2.61 13.62
C LEU A 131 -1.40 -2.19 14.98
N ILE A 132 -1.27 -0.88 15.22
CA ILE A 132 -0.74 -0.36 16.47
C ILE A 132 -1.76 -0.54 17.61
N ALA A 133 -3.04 -0.19 17.39
CA ALA A 133 -4.09 -0.29 18.40
C ALA A 133 -4.34 -1.73 18.89
N LEU A 134 -4.22 -2.72 18.00
CA LEU A 134 -4.56 -4.12 18.29
C LEU A 134 -3.35 -5.02 18.58
N SER A 135 -2.13 -4.61 18.19
CA SER A 135 -0.94 -5.48 18.35
C SER A 135 -0.04 -5.08 19.52
N ILE A 136 -0.28 -3.94 20.19
CA ILE A 136 0.50 -3.55 21.36
C ILE A 136 -0.02 -4.30 22.59
N PRO A 137 0.83 -5.09 23.28
CA PRO A 137 0.45 -5.77 24.51
C PRO A 137 0.06 -4.79 25.63
N GLN A 138 -0.80 -5.24 26.53
CA GLN A 138 -1.18 -4.45 27.70
C GLN A 138 0.03 -4.19 28.60
N GLY A 139 0.18 -2.95 29.07
CA GLY A 139 1.29 -2.54 29.95
C GLY A 139 2.54 -2.04 29.23
N GLU A 140 2.55 -2.01 27.90
CA GLU A 140 3.63 -1.37 27.13
C GLU A 140 3.61 0.17 27.25
N SER A 141 4.69 0.81 26.82
CA SER A 141 4.80 2.28 26.90
C SER A 141 4.28 2.99 25.65
N ALA A 142 3.90 4.27 25.78
CA ALA A 142 3.61 5.12 24.61
C ALA A 142 4.83 5.24 23.67
N LEU A 143 6.05 5.12 24.21
CA LEU A 143 7.28 5.07 23.41
C LEU A 143 7.30 3.86 22.47
N TYR A 144 6.76 2.71 22.90
CA TYR A 144 6.62 1.54 22.05
C TYR A 144 5.73 1.83 20.84
N ALA A 145 4.58 2.48 21.05
CA ALA A 145 3.68 2.88 19.95
C ALA A 145 4.38 3.82 18.96
N ILE A 146 5.14 4.80 19.44
CA ILE A 146 5.95 5.70 18.60
C ILE A 146 6.98 4.91 17.79
N GLN A 147 7.67 3.93 18.41
CA GLN A 147 8.60 3.06 17.69
C GLN A 147 7.92 2.29 16.56
N ARG A 148 6.71 1.77 16.77
CA ARG A 148 5.93 1.10 15.71
C ARG A 148 5.59 2.03 14.55
N VAL A 149 5.25 3.30 14.80
CA VAL A 149 5.06 4.29 13.73
C VAL A 149 6.36 4.50 12.95
N LEU A 150 7.49 4.68 13.64
CA LEU A 150 8.81 4.84 13.01
C LEU A 150 9.20 3.61 12.17
N ASP A 151 8.84 2.40 12.61
CA ASP A 151 9.08 1.16 11.86
C ASP A 151 8.40 1.20 10.49
N THR A 152 7.23 1.83 10.39
CA THR A 152 6.56 2.01 9.10
C THR A 152 7.35 2.92 8.16
N PHE A 153 8.02 3.96 8.67
CA PHE A 153 8.84 4.86 7.88
C PHE A 153 10.11 4.17 7.40
N ILE A 154 10.76 3.40 8.26
CA ILE A 154 11.95 2.59 7.91
C ILE A 154 11.65 1.70 6.71
N GLY A 155 10.54 0.96 6.75
CA GLY A 155 10.11 0.13 5.62
C GLY A 155 9.86 0.93 4.34
N THR A 156 9.20 2.09 4.45
CA THR A 156 8.94 2.98 3.31
C THR A 156 10.24 3.48 2.68
N PHE A 157 11.22 3.88 3.48
CA PHE A 157 12.52 4.34 3.00
C PHE A 157 13.33 3.21 2.35
N ILE A 158 13.33 2.00 2.92
CA ILE A 158 13.97 0.83 2.31
C ILE A 158 13.36 0.54 0.92
N ALA A 159 12.03 0.60 0.80
CA ALA A 159 11.34 0.41 -0.47
C ALA A 159 11.74 1.45 -1.54
N ILE A 160 11.77 2.74 -1.15
CA ILE A 160 12.21 3.81 -2.04
C ILE A 160 13.67 3.59 -2.45
N GLY A 161 14.55 3.25 -1.51
CA GLY A 161 15.96 2.97 -1.77
C GLY A 161 16.15 1.81 -2.75
N ILE A 162 15.48 0.68 -2.53
CA ILE A 162 15.53 -0.47 -3.45
C ILE A 162 15.08 -0.08 -4.85
N ASN A 163 13.96 0.65 -4.97
CA ASN A 163 13.45 1.01 -6.28
C ASN A 163 14.29 2.08 -6.97
N PHE A 164 15.06 2.86 -6.21
CA PHE A 164 16.03 3.81 -6.74
C PHE A 164 17.25 3.09 -7.34
N PHE A 165 17.82 2.12 -6.63
CA PHE A 165 19.03 1.40 -7.05
C PHE A 165 18.77 0.32 -8.10
N LEU A 166 17.65 -0.40 -8.00
CA LEU A 166 17.29 -1.48 -8.91
C LEU A 166 16.27 -0.97 -9.92
N ARG A 167 16.72 -0.38 -11.04
CA ARG A 167 15.79 0.06 -12.10
C ARG A 167 15.45 -1.10 -13.04
N PRO A 168 14.19 -1.25 -13.48
CA PRO A 168 13.85 -2.27 -14.46
C PRO A 168 14.52 -1.94 -15.82
N PRO A 169 15.02 -2.95 -16.55
CA PRO A 169 15.60 -2.76 -17.88
C PRO A 169 14.55 -2.28 -18.89
N GLU A 170 14.98 -1.58 -19.95
CA GLU A 170 14.06 -1.01 -20.96
C GLU A 170 13.16 -2.04 -21.63
N THR A 171 13.61 -3.29 -21.76
CA THR A 171 12.81 -4.36 -22.35
C THR A 171 11.61 -4.73 -21.49
N GLU A 172 11.79 -4.81 -20.17
CA GLU A 172 10.71 -5.15 -19.23
C GLU A 172 9.69 -3.99 -19.19
N LYS A 173 10.14 -2.74 -19.22
CA LYS A 173 9.26 -1.57 -19.33
C LYS A 173 8.39 -1.58 -20.58
N LYS A 174 8.95 -1.98 -21.73
CA LYS A 174 8.18 -2.07 -23.00
C LYS A 174 7.15 -3.18 -22.96
N GLU A 175 7.50 -4.33 -22.38
CA GLU A 175 6.58 -5.44 -22.17
C GLU A 175 5.45 -5.02 -21.23
N GLU A 176 5.75 -4.39 -20.09
CA GLU A 176 4.76 -3.84 -19.15
C GLU A 176 3.83 -2.83 -19.84
N LEU A 177 4.37 -1.86 -20.58
CA LEU A 177 3.55 -0.86 -21.28
C LEU A 177 2.64 -1.50 -22.34
N SER A 178 3.09 -2.56 -23.01
CA SER A 178 2.27 -3.31 -23.96
C SER A 178 1.14 -4.08 -23.27
N GLU A 179 1.39 -4.63 -22.08
CA GLU A 179 0.38 -5.31 -21.26
C GLU A 179 -0.65 -4.29 -20.73
N ASP A 180 -0.21 -3.14 -20.22
CA ASP A 180 -1.08 -2.05 -19.77
C ASP A 180 -1.99 -1.54 -20.90
N LEU A 181 -1.45 -1.40 -22.12
CA LEU A 181 -2.22 -0.97 -23.28
C LEU A 181 -3.34 -1.97 -23.63
N VAL A 182 -3.06 -3.27 -23.58
CA VAL A 182 -4.05 -4.32 -23.82
C VAL A 182 -5.13 -4.30 -22.73
N GLU A 183 -4.75 -4.10 -21.47
CA GLU A 183 -5.73 -3.98 -20.36
C GLU A 183 -6.62 -2.75 -20.53
N LEU A 184 -6.06 -1.60 -20.91
CA LEU A 184 -6.81 -0.37 -21.16
C LEU A 184 -7.80 -0.53 -22.32
N GLN A 185 -7.41 -1.17 -23.42
CA GLN A 185 -8.31 -1.48 -24.53
C GLN A 185 -9.49 -2.35 -24.09
N LYS A 186 -9.23 -3.36 -23.24
CA LYS A 186 -10.30 -4.21 -22.68
C LYS A 186 -11.26 -3.41 -21.80
N LYS A 187 -10.74 -2.49 -20.97
CA LYS A 187 -11.56 -1.60 -20.14
C LYS A 187 -12.39 -0.65 -21.01
N GLU A 188 -11.81 -0.08 -22.06
CA GLU A 188 -12.52 0.79 -23.00
C GLU A 188 -13.68 0.04 -23.68
N GLN A 189 -13.44 -1.19 -24.13
CA GLN A 189 -14.48 -2.00 -24.75
C GLN A 189 -15.63 -2.31 -23.79
N LEU A 190 -15.32 -2.68 -22.55
CA LEU A 190 -16.32 -2.88 -21.49
C LEU A 190 -17.13 -1.60 -21.23
N LEU A 191 -16.46 -0.44 -21.12
CA LEU A 191 -17.11 0.86 -20.95
C LEU A 191 -18.07 1.17 -22.10
N ARG A 192 -17.66 0.93 -23.35
CA ARG A 192 -18.51 1.13 -24.53
C ARG A 192 -19.76 0.25 -24.46
N THR A 193 -19.62 -1.03 -24.07
CA THR A 193 -20.76 -1.93 -23.89
C THR A 193 -21.69 -1.44 -22.77
N SER A 194 -21.16 -1.05 -21.62
CA SER A 194 -21.96 -0.53 -20.50
C SER A 194 -22.71 0.76 -20.88
N LEU A 195 -22.10 1.64 -21.68
CA LEU A 195 -22.77 2.84 -22.20
C LEU A 195 -23.96 2.47 -23.10
N GLN A 196 -23.77 1.55 -24.05
CA GLN A 196 -24.85 1.08 -24.94
C GLN A 196 -26.02 0.48 -24.17
N GLU A 197 -25.75 -0.31 -23.12
CA GLU A 197 -26.80 -0.88 -22.27
C GLU A 197 -27.60 0.19 -21.52
N ILE A 198 -26.94 1.23 -21.01
CA ILE A 198 -27.60 2.34 -20.31
C ILE A 198 -28.45 3.15 -21.30
N GLU A 199 -27.92 3.46 -22.48
CA GLU A 199 -28.66 4.17 -23.54
C GLU A 199 -29.93 3.41 -23.96
N ALA A 200 -29.81 2.09 -24.16
CA ALA A 200 -30.95 1.23 -24.47
C ALA A 200 -32.00 1.21 -23.34
N LYS A 201 -31.57 1.18 -22.07
CA LYS A 201 -32.47 1.28 -20.90
C LYS A 201 -33.19 2.62 -20.87
N ILE A 202 -32.50 3.73 -21.14
CA ILE A 202 -33.08 5.08 -21.19
C ILE A 202 -34.12 5.17 -22.32
N GLN A 203 -33.80 4.66 -23.51
CA GLN A 203 -34.75 4.64 -24.65
C GLN A 203 -35.99 3.82 -24.34
N LYS A 204 -35.82 2.64 -23.72
CA LYS A 204 -36.94 1.77 -23.30
C LYS A 204 -37.80 2.44 -22.22
N GLN A 205 -37.19 3.16 -21.27
CA GLN A 205 -37.93 3.92 -20.27
C GLN A 205 -38.73 5.09 -20.89
N LYS A 206 -38.13 5.85 -21.81
CA LYS A 206 -38.84 6.92 -22.52
C LYS A 206 -40.06 6.39 -23.27
N LYS A 207 -39.88 5.29 -24.02
CA LYS A 207 -40.97 4.65 -24.77
C LYS A 207 -42.10 4.15 -23.88
N ASN A 208 -41.79 3.60 -22.70
CA ASN A 208 -42.78 3.17 -21.71
C ASN A 208 -43.43 4.34 -20.92
N SER A 209 -42.93 5.57 -21.04
CA SER A 209 -43.48 6.76 -20.37
C SER A 209 -44.42 7.57 -21.29
N GLU A 210 -44.44 7.24 -22.58
CA GLU A 210 -45.25 7.89 -23.62
C GLU A 210 -46.53 7.08 -23.98
N ASP A 211 -46.65 5.85 -23.46
CA ASP A 211 -47.84 4.98 -23.48
C ASP A 211 -48.59 5.03 -22.14
#